data_AF-A0A6P4IGD7-F1
#
_entry.id   AF-A0A6P4IGD7-F1
#
_cell.length_a   1.000
_cell.length_b   1.000
_cell.length_c   1.000
_cell.angle_alpha   90.00
_cell.angle_beta   90.00
_cell.angle_gamma   90.00
#
_symmetry.space_group_name_H-M   'P 1'
#
loop_
_entity.id
_entity.type
_entity.pdbx_description
1 polymer ?
#
loop_
_entity_poly.entity_id
_entity_poly.type
_entity_poly.pdbx_seq_one_letter_code
_entity_poly.pdbx_strand_id
1 'polypeptide(L)'
;MKRILNILLVISCGLALTAAQNCQECQAANDVYCHNQTSYQNCMRGAPFGDIQHCSSGTVCTNSDDPCKVITTTNPDIKDVCGSTGGNGAGCQVCDGTSKYTCVSSTQFARCSGTTLIDAITYDCETGELCNIEALVPHKTVCVPSCALKFLDMKATCSNVEFTTTTTTAAPTTSPTPEVRKTKCSEAAAASGTTAKFFYTRYMDDATCRSYLYCELAGNDYATVFLSCKLPKIYFDSNVGECVDTKPAECT
;
A
#
# COMPACT_ATOMS: atom_id res chain seq x y z
N MET A 1 7.35 58.22 45.10
CA MET A 1 6.71 57.70 43.88
C MET A 1 7.72 57.73 42.73
N LYS A 2 8.42 56.63 42.47
CA LYS A 2 9.31 56.46 41.30
C LYS A 2 8.71 55.32 40.47
N ARG A 3 8.26 55.66 39.26
CA ARG A 3 7.60 54.74 38.32
C ARG A 3 8.65 53.82 37.70
N ILE A 4 8.49 52.51 37.89
CA ILE A 4 9.30 51.47 37.26
C ILE A 4 8.78 51.30 35.82
N LEU A 5 9.61 51.65 34.83
CA LEU A 5 9.31 51.47 33.42
C LEU A 5 9.82 50.08 33.01
N ASN A 6 8.93 49.09 32.96
CA ASN A 6 9.22 47.76 32.43
C ASN A 6 9.24 47.84 30.89
N ILE A 7 10.41 47.69 30.29
CA ILE A 7 10.58 47.53 28.84
C ILE A 7 10.40 46.04 28.54
N LEU A 8 9.24 45.66 27.99
CA LEU A 8 8.98 44.35 27.41
C LEU A 8 9.62 44.28 26.02
N LEU A 9 10.79 43.65 25.93
CA LEU A 9 11.45 43.31 24.67
C LEU A 9 10.72 42.10 24.07
N VAL A 10 9.80 42.34 23.13
CA VAL A 10 9.14 41.27 22.37
C VAL A 10 10.13 40.74 21.35
N ILE A 11 10.85 39.68 21.71
CA ILE A 11 11.62 38.87 20.76
C ILE A 11 10.60 38.06 19.96
N SER A 12 10.14 38.63 18.84
CA SER A 12 9.38 37.89 17.84
C SER A 12 10.34 36.92 17.13
N CYS A 13 10.50 35.73 17.73
CA CYS A 13 11.04 34.59 17.02
C CYS A 13 10.02 34.24 15.94
N GLY A 14 10.25 34.75 14.73
CA GLY A 14 9.50 34.36 13.55
C GLY A 14 9.78 32.90 13.29
N LEU A 15 8.99 32.01 13.89
CA LEU A 15 8.86 30.66 13.37
C LEU A 15 8.32 30.85 11.95
N ALA A 16 9.20 30.65 10.96
CA ALA A 16 8.77 30.36 9.62
C ALA A 16 7.94 29.07 9.73
N LEU A 17 6.62 29.24 9.84
CA LEU A 17 5.66 28.18 9.59
C LEU A 17 5.88 27.82 8.12
N THR A 18 6.75 26.84 7.87
CA THR A 18 6.77 26.16 6.58
C THR A 18 5.39 25.51 6.48
N ALA A 19 4.49 26.13 5.72
CA ALA A 19 3.20 25.54 5.44
C ALA A 19 3.48 24.15 4.88
N ALA A 20 2.88 23.13 5.51
CA ALA A 20 2.96 21.79 4.96
C ALA A 20 2.34 21.84 3.56
N GLN A 21 3.10 21.38 2.56
CA GLN A 21 2.58 21.29 1.21
C GLN A 21 1.51 20.20 1.21
N ASN A 22 0.30 20.54 0.75
CA ASN A 22 -0.84 19.64 0.73
C ASN A 22 -1.26 19.42 -0.73
N CYS A 23 -1.31 18.18 -1.19
CA CYS A 23 -1.94 17.87 -2.47
C CYS A 23 -3.41 18.31 -2.49
N GLN A 24 -3.93 18.60 -3.68
CA GLN A 24 -5.31 19.07 -3.87
C GLN A 24 -5.64 20.38 -3.13
N GLU A 25 -4.62 21.17 -2.85
CA GLU A 25 -4.72 22.54 -2.39
C GLU A 25 -3.84 23.44 -3.27
N CYS A 26 -4.22 24.71 -3.41
CA CYS A 26 -3.38 25.69 -4.10
C CYS A 26 -2.13 25.94 -3.28
N GLN A 27 -0.98 25.53 -3.82
CA GLN A 27 0.31 25.71 -3.15
C GLN A 27 0.64 27.19 -3.03
N ALA A 28 0.99 27.64 -1.83
CA ALA A 28 1.44 29.02 -1.62
C ALA A 28 2.80 29.31 -2.27
N ALA A 29 3.58 28.27 -2.57
CA ALA A 29 4.93 28.39 -3.09
C ALA A 29 4.99 28.73 -4.59
N ASN A 30 4.06 28.19 -5.40
CA ASN A 30 4.11 28.30 -6.85
C ASN A 30 2.73 28.49 -7.52
N ASP A 31 1.66 28.73 -6.74
CA ASP A 31 0.29 28.87 -7.23
C ASP A 31 -0.15 27.69 -8.10
N VAL A 32 0.26 26.46 -7.76
CA VAL A 32 -0.14 25.23 -8.45
C VAL A 32 -1.13 24.45 -7.59
N TYR A 33 -2.16 23.90 -8.23
CA TYR A 33 -3.04 22.88 -7.68
C TYR A 33 -2.60 21.52 -8.23
N CYS A 34 -1.91 20.71 -7.44
CA CYS A 34 -1.58 19.35 -7.84
C CYS A 34 -2.80 18.44 -7.59
N HIS A 35 -3.32 17.82 -8.65
CA HIS A 35 -4.45 16.87 -8.56
C HIS A 35 -3.97 15.49 -8.13
N ASN A 36 -2.81 15.08 -8.64
CA ASN A 36 -2.08 13.87 -8.32
C ASN A 36 -0.58 14.07 -8.66
N GLN A 37 0.23 13.00 -8.59
CA GLN A 37 1.67 13.09 -8.88
C GLN A 37 2.00 13.61 -10.28
N THR A 38 1.12 13.44 -11.27
CA THR A 38 1.45 13.74 -12.67
C THR A 38 0.48 14.70 -13.34
N SER A 39 -0.46 15.29 -12.60
CA SER A 39 -1.39 16.28 -13.15
C SER A 39 -1.64 17.45 -12.23
N TYR A 40 -1.84 18.62 -12.82
CA TYR A 40 -1.97 19.88 -12.10
C TYR A 40 -2.86 20.89 -12.82
N GLN A 41 -3.28 21.92 -12.11
CA GLN A 41 -3.86 23.15 -12.66
C GLN A 41 -3.16 24.35 -12.04
N ASN A 42 -3.24 25.50 -12.70
CA ASN A 42 -2.77 26.74 -12.10
C ASN A 42 -3.82 27.25 -11.11
N CYS A 43 -3.38 28.00 -10.11
CA CYS A 43 -4.24 28.69 -9.17
C CYS A 43 -4.24 30.19 -9.44
N MET A 44 -5.41 30.80 -9.28
CA MET A 44 -5.57 32.23 -9.29
C MET A 44 -6.48 32.61 -8.13
N ARG A 45 -5.99 33.50 -7.25
CA ARG A 45 -6.71 33.94 -6.05
C ARG A 45 -7.13 32.77 -5.15
N GLY A 46 -6.27 31.76 -5.03
CA GLY A 46 -6.48 30.59 -4.16
C GLY A 46 -7.44 29.54 -4.70
N ALA A 47 -7.85 29.62 -5.98
CA ALA A 47 -8.70 28.62 -6.62
C ALA A 47 -8.06 28.10 -7.93
N PRO A 48 -8.19 26.80 -8.25
CA PRO A 48 -7.71 26.24 -9.51
C PRO A 48 -8.49 26.84 -10.70
N PHE A 49 -7.78 27.11 -11.80
CA PHE A 49 -8.36 27.64 -13.03
C PHE A 49 -7.66 27.07 -14.29
N GLY A 50 -8.37 27.11 -15.41
CA GLY A 50 -7.87 26.59 -16.69
C GLY A 50 -7.98 25.07 -16.81
N ASP A 51 -7.37 24.51 -17.85
CA ASP A 51 -7.41 23.07 -18.11
C ASP A 51 -6.37 22.31 -17.26
N ILE A 52 -6.71 21.06 -16.94
CA ILE A 52 -5.78 20.14 -16.25
C ILE A 52 -4.59 19.84 -17.17
N GLN A 53 -3.41 20.20 -16.71
CA GLN A 53 -2.13 19.92 -17.34
C GLN A 53 -1.55 18.60 -16.80
N HIS A 54 -0.74 17.94 -17.62
CA HIS A 54 -0.07 16.70 -17.25
C HIS A 54 1.45 16.88 -17.32
N CYS A 55 2.13 16.40 -16.28
CA CYS A 55 3.57 16.30 -16.24
C CYS A 55 4.06 15.23 -17.21
N SER A 56 5.20 15.51 -17.84
CA SER A 56 5.85 14.56 -18.74
C SER A 56 6.36 13.34 -17.97
N SER A 57 6.55 12.21 -18.66
CA SER A 57 7.04 10.98 -18.03
C SER A 57 8.34 11.22 -17.26
N GLY A 58 8.39 10.73 -16.01
CA GLY A 58 9.53 10.90 -15.12
C GLY A 58 9.54 12.20 -14.30
N THR A 59 8.55 13.09 -14.47
CA THR A 59 8.38 14.30 -13.65
C THR A 59 7.12 14.22 -12.81
N VAL A 60 7.15 14.85 -11.64
CA VAL A 60 6.00 14.90 -10.71
C VAL A 60 5.58 16.34 -10.44
N CYS A 61 4.35 16.53 -9.97
CA CYS A 61 3.85 17.83 -9.54
C CYS A 61 4.56 18.27 -8.27
N THR A 62 5.27 19.39 -8.34
CA THR A 62 6.14 19.88 -7.27
C THR A 62 5.72 21.24 -6.73
N ASN A 63 6.36 21.64 -5.64
CA ASN A 63 6.27 22.97 -5.05
C ASN A 63 7.21 23.99 -5.71
N SER A 64 7.88 23.64 -6.83
CA SER A 64 8.83 24.52 -7.50
C SER A 64 8.14 25.42 -8.54
N ASP A 65 8.75 26.54 -8.90
CA ASP A 65 8.22 27.46 -9.94
C ASP A 65 7.88 26.75 -11.25
N ASP A 66 8.62 25.69 -11.58
CA ASP A 66 8.26 24.73 -12.62
C ASP A 66 7.40 23.62 -11.97
N PRO A 67 6.10 23.51 -12.32
CA PRO A 67 5.20 22.55 -11.69
C PRO A 67 5.67 21.11 -11.85
N CYS A 68 6.36 20.76 -12.95
CA CYS A 68 6.69 19.38 -13.30
C CYS A 68 8.20 19.14 -13.28
N LYS A 69 8.72 18.58 -12.18
CA LYS A 69 10.15 18.30 -12.03
C LYS A 69 10.49 16.89 -11.57
N VAL A 70 11.71 16.48 -11.88
CA VAL A 70 12.35 15.31 -11.29
C VAL A 70 12.84 15.68 -9.88
N ILE A 71 12.61 14.78 -8.93
CA ILE A 71 13.15 14.91 -7.57
C ILE A 71 14.46 14.16 -7.48
N THR A 72 15.48 14.83 -6.99
CA THR A 72 16.85 14.34 -6.89
C THR A 72 17.41 14.66 -5.50
N THR A 73 18.51 14.01 -5.13
CA THR A 73 19.21 14.34 -3.87
C THR A 73 19.87 15.72 -3.89
N THR A 74 19.98 16.35 -5.05
CA THR A 74 20.58 17.69 -5.24
C THR A 74 19.60 18.85 -5.13
N ASN A 75 18.28 18.58 -5.05
CA ASN A 75 17.24 19.60 -4.87
C ASN A 75 16.30 19.26 -3.69
N PRO A 76 16.82 19.18 -2.45
CA PRO A 76 16.06 18.69 -1.31
C PRO A 76 14.83 19.55 -0.95
N ASP A 77 14.80 20.81 -1.41
CA ASP A 77 13.69 21.74 -1.17
C ASP A 77 12.52 21.55 -2.15
N ILE A 78 12.77 20.87 -3.28
CA ILE A 78 11.73 20.49 -4.23
C ILE A 78 11.06 19.21 -3.74
N LYS A 79 9.76 19.30 -3.46
CA LYS A 79 8.95 18.22 -2.91
C LYS A 79 7.97 17.72 -3.95
N ASP A 80 7.72 16.41 -3.92
CA ASP A 80 6.57 15.83 -4.58
C ASP A 80 5.33 16.24 -3.78
N VAL A 81 4.53 17.15 -4.34
CA VAL A 81 3.36 17.70 -3.65
C VAL A 81 2.25 16.66 -3.53
N CYS A 82 2.23 15.63 -4.38
CA CYS A 82 1.24 14.54 -4.34
C CYS A 82 1.87 13.16 -4.08
N GLY A 83 3.17 13.11 -3.72
CA GLY A 83 3.91 11.87 -3.44
C GLY A 83 4.03 11.52 -1.97
N SER A 84 4.72 10.42 -1.69
CA SER A 84 4.84 9.81 -0.35
C SER A 84 5.43 10.74 0.73
N THR A 85 6.15 11.79 0.35
CA THR A 85 6.77 12.76 1.28
C THR A 85 6.02 14.09 1.41
N GLY A 86 4.93 14.31 0.67
CA GLY A 86 4.23 15.59 0.68
C GLY A 86 2.76 15.60 0.30
N GLY A 87 2.12 14.45 0.01
CA GLY A 87 1.02 14.57 -0.94
C GLY A 87 -0.14 13.59 -0.96
N ASN A 88 -0.14 12.55 -0.16
CA ASN A 88 -1.38 11.80 0.06
C ASN A 88 -2.03 12.18 1.38
N GLY A 89 -1.72 13.35 1.95
CA GLY A 89 -2.14 13.72 3.31
C GLY A 89 -1.19 13.17 4.38
N ALA A 90 -0.94 13.96 5.43
CA ALA A 90 0.13 13.74 6.39
C ALA A 90 0.08 12.40 7.17
N GLY A 91 -1.06 11.69 7.12
CA GLY A 91 -1.28 10.40 7.78
C GLY A 91 -1.51 9.22 6.82
N CYS A 92 -1.45 9.43 5.50
CA CYS A 92 -1.74 8.36 4.55
C CYS A 92 -0.57 7.37 4.46
N GLN A 93 -0.88 6.08 4.56
CA GLN A 93 0.07 4.97 4.56
C GLN A 93 1.07 5.02 5.72
N VAL A 94 0.79 5.85 6.74
CA VAL A 94 1.66 6.01 7.91
C VAL A 94 1.21 5.06 9.00
N CYS A 95 2.13 4.21 9.45
CA CYS A 95 1.97 3.41 10.67
C CYS A 95 2.76 4.07 11.81
N ASP A 96 2.04 4.72 12.72
CA ASP A 96 2.62 5.49 13.84
C ASP A 96 3.14 4.62 15.01
N GLY A 97 3.02 3.29 14.92
CA GLY A 97 3.39 2.36 15.99
C GLY A 97 2.29 2.09 17.01
N THR A 98 1.24 2.90 17.04
CA THR A 98 0.14 2.83 18.02
C THR A 98 -1.17 2.36 17.38
N SER A 99 -1.49 2.87 16.20
CA SER A 99 -2.67 2.55 15.42
C SER A 99 -2.51 1.20 14.73
N LYS A 100 -3.56 0.37 14.76
CA LYS A 100 -3.56 -0.96 14.10
C LYS A 100 -3.90 -0.90 12.62
N TYR A 101 -4.38 0.25 12.15
CA TYR A 101 -4.77 0.47 10.76
C TYR A 101 -4.25 1.83 10.31
N THR A 102 -4.14 2.01 9.00
CA THR A 102 -3.87 3.30 8.37
C THR A 102 -4.64 3.37 7.06
N CYS A 103 -4.98 4.58 6.62
CA CYS A 103 -5.59 4.79 5.31
C CYS A 103 -4.52 4.61 4.23
N VAL A 104 -4.89 3.99 3.11
CA VAL A 104 -3.99 3.81 1.95
C VAL A 104 -4.52 4.46 0.69
N SER A 105 -5.84 4.69 0.63
CA SER A 105 -6.54 5.58 -0.31
C SER A 105 -7.69 6.30 0.40
N SER A 106 -8.39 7.19 -0.30
CA SER A 106 -9.54 7.93 0.22
C SER A 106 -10.69 7.02 0.65
N THR A 107 -10.74 5.78 0.18
CA THR A 107 -11.76 4.78 0.50
C THR A 107 -11.18 3.44 0.95
N GLN A 108 -9.86 3.30 1.03
CA GLN A 108 -9.20 2.04 1.39
C GLN A 108 -8.29 2.21 2.60
N PHE A 109 -8.17 1.16 3.39
CA PHE A 109 -7.28 1.08 4.53
C PHE A 109 -6.52 -0.24 4.56
N ALA A 110 -5.42 -0.27 5.29
CA ALA A 110 -4.60 -1.45 5.47
C ALA A 110 -4.14 -1.57 6.94
N ARG A 111 -3.60 -2.74 7.28
CA ARG A 111 -3.18 -3.04 8.65
C ARG A 111 -1.75 -2.55 8.91
N CYS A 112 -1.54 -2.03 10.11
CA CYS A 112 -0.22 -1.75 10.66
C CYS A 112 0.24 -2.84 11.63
N SER A 113 1.53 -3.17 11.57
CA SER A 113 2.24 -3.98 12.57
C SER A 113 3.40 -3.17 13.14
N GLY A 114 3.17 -2.54 14.29
CA GLY A 114 4.07 -1.51 14.80
C GLY A 114 4.16 -0.36 13.80
N THR A 115 5.37 -0.03 13.37
CA THR A 115 5.63 1.01 12.36
C THR A 115 5.62 0.48 10.92
N THR A 116 5.30 -0.80 10.72
CA THR A 116 5.31 -1.44 9.40
C THR A 116 3.90 -1.48 8.81
N LEU A 117 3.75 -0.98 7.58
CA LEU A 117 2.55 -1.13 6.78
C LEU A 117 2.48 -2.54 6.18
N ILE A 118 1.35 -3.21 6.34
CA ILE A 118 1.04 -4.48 5.68
C ILE A 118 0.07 -4.18 4.55
N ASP A 119 0.58 -3.89 3.36
CA ASP A 119 -0.17 -3.46 2.18
C ASP A 119 -0.50 -4.59 1.20
N ALA A 120 -0.11 -5.84 1.53
CA ALA A 120 -0.44 -7.03 0.74
C ALA A 120 -1.95 -7.33 0.69
N ILE A 121 -2.71 -6.85 1.68
CA ILE A 121 -4.17 -6.94 1.74
C ILE A 121 -4.70 -5.57 2.15
N THR A 122 -5.58 -5.02 1.31
CA THR A 122 -6.28 -3.78 1.55
C THR A 122 -7.75 -4.07 1.81
N TYR A 123 -8.40 -3.20 2.56
CA TYR A 123 -9.81 -3.27 2.88
C TYR A 123 -10.50 -2.02 2.36
N ASP A 124 -11.68 -2.19 1.80
CA ASP A 124 -12.52 -1.11 1.30
C ASP A 124 -13.46 -0.62 2.41
N CYS A 125 -13.62 0.70 2.52
CA CYS A 125 -14.73 1.30 3.23
C CYS A 125 -16.04 1.09 2.47
N GLU A 126 -17.18 1.18 3.16
CA GLU A 126 -18.47 1.00 2.50
C GLU A 126 -18.78 2.14 1.52
N THR A 127 -19.78 1.92 0.67
CA THR A 127 -20.19 2.92 -0.31
C THR A 127 -20.63 4.22 0.37
N GLY A 128 -19.98 5.33 0.02
CA GLY A 128 -20.26 6.66 0.58
C GLY A 128 -19.46 7.01 1.84
N GLU A 129 -18.59 6.11 2.29
CA GLU A 129 -17.63 6.34 3.36
C GLU A 129 -16.25 6.73 2.80
N LEU A 130 -15.52 7.51 3.59
CA LEU A 130 -14.13 7.86 3.32
C LEU A 130 -13.26 7.40 4.49
N CYS A 131 -12.03 7.01 4.17
CA CYS A 131 -11.04 6.64 5.16
C CYS A 131 -10.45 7.89 5.82
N ASN A 132 -10.63 8.03 7.12
CA ASN A 132 -10.01 9.04 7.97
C ASN A 132 -9.37 8.37 9.21
N ILE A 133 -8.06 8.51 9.35
CA ILE A 133 -7.29 7.88 10.44
C ILE A 133 -7.57 8.52 11.81
N GLU A 134 -7.90 9.81 11.84
CA GLU A 134 -8.18 10.55 13.08
C GLU A 134 -9.48 10.07 13.74
N ALA A 135 -10.39 9.45 12.99
CA ALA A 135 -11.61 8.83 13.50
C ALA A 135 -11.36 7.53 14.28
N LEU A 136 -10.20 6.87 14.10
CA LEU A 136 -9.94 5.56 14.67
C LEU A 136 -9.95 5.55 16.21
N VAL A 137 -9.31 6.55 16.83
CA VAL A 137 -9.24 6.64 18.28
C VAL A 137 -10.59 7.02 18.92
N PRO A 138 -11.26 8.12 18.49
CA PRO A 138 -12.52 8.58 19.08
C PRO A 138 -13.73 7.72 18.70
N HIS A 139 -13.76 7.14 17.49
CA HIS A 139 -14.94 6.46 16.95
C HIS A 139 -14.74 4.97 16.68
N LYS A 140 -13.53 4.43 16.92
CA LYS A 140 -13.19 3.01 16.71
C LYS A 140 -13.38 2.52 15.28
N THR A 141 -13.38 3.43 14.31
CA THR A 141 -13.44 3.14 12.87
C THR A 141 -12.54 4.09 12.10
N VAL A 142 -11.95 3.62 11.00
CA VAL A 142 -11.29 4.48 10.01
C VAL A 142 -12.24 4.88 8.88
N CYS A 143 -13.31 4.11 8.64
CA CYS A 143 -14.28 4.41 7.61
C CYS A 143 -15.40 5.26 8.22
N VAL A 144 -15.61 6.45 7.65
CA VAL A 144 -16.58 7.41 8.14
C VAL A 144 -17.45 7.89 6.98
N PRO A 145 -18.78 7.92 7.13
CA PRO A 145 -19.67 8.50 6.12
C PRO A 145 -19.23 9.91 5.73
N SER A 146 -19.14 10.17 4.43
CA SER A 146 -18.71 11.47 3.88
C SER A 146 -19.52 12.65 4.43
N CYS A 147 -20.80 12.45 4.73
CA CYS A 147 -21.65 13.45 5.36
C CYS A 147 -21.23 13.79 6.80
N ALA A 148 -20.78 12.81 7.57
CA ALA A 148 -20.31 13.00 8.94
C ALA A 148 -18.95 13.71 8.96
N LEU A 149 -18.04 13.33 8.06
CA LEU A 149 -16.77 14.05 7.88
C LEU A 149 -17.01 15.52 7.56
N LYS A 150 -17.91 15.81 6.60
CA LYS A 150 -18.28 17.19 6.25
C LYS A 150 -18.87 17.96 7.44
N PHE A 151 -19.70 17.32 8.26
CA PHE A 151 -20.27 17.94 9.44
C PHE A 151 -19.21 18.27 10.50
N LEU A 152 -18.18 17.43 10.62
CA LEU A 152 -17.07 17.59 11.56
C LEU A 152 -15.91 18.43 10.99
N ASP A 153 -16.07 18.99 9.79
CA ASP A 153 -15.00 19.69 9.03
C ASP A 153 -13.73 18.86 8.87
N MET A 154 -13.90 17.54 8.71
CA MET A 154 -12.85 16.56 8.48
C MET A 154 -12.87 16.10 7.02
N LYS A 155 -11.73 15.60 6.53
CA LYS A 155 -11.56 15.09 5.17
C LYS A 155 -10.93 13.69 5.17
N ALA A 156 -10.96 13.00 4.02
CA ALA A 156 -10.23 11.75 3.89
C ALA A 156 -8.75 11.96 4.24
N THR A 157 -8.14 10.99 4.93
CA THR A 157 -6.71 11.06 5.27
C THR A 157 -5.83 10.93 4.03
N CYS A 158 -6.29 10.14 3.07
CA CYS A 158 -5.64 9.93 1.79
C CYS A 158 -6.33 10.73 0.68
N SER A 159 -5.54 11.44 -0.13
CA SER A 159 -6.04 12.21 -1.28
C SER A 159 -6.18 11.37 -2.56
N ASN A 160 -5.47 10.24 -2.65
CA ASN A 160 -5.56 9.31 -3.77
C ASN A 160 -6.83 8.45 -3.70
N VAL A 161 -7.50 8.24 -4.83
CA VAL A 161 -8.69 7.37 -4.91
C VAL A 161 -8.29 5.90 -5.00
N GLU A 162 -7.24 5.62 -5.77
CA GLU A 162 -6.71 4.28 -5.93
C GLU A 162 -5.41 4.13 -5.15
N PHE A 163 -5.26 3.00 -4.48
CA PHE A 163 -4.00 2.59 -3.90
C PHE A 163 -3.44 1.42 -4.69
N THR A 164 -2.25 1.62 -5.26
CA THR A 164 -1.50 0.53 -5.85
C THR A 164 -0.72 -0.15 -4.72
N THR A 165 -1.12 -1.37 -4.37
CA THR A 165 -0.35 -2.19 -3.40
C THR A 165 1.07 -2.35 -3.90
N THR A 166 2.08 -2.21 -3.02
CA THR A 166 3.42 -2.71 -3.33
C THR A 166 3.42 -4.21 -3.17
N THR A 167 2.79 -4.89 -4.13
CA THR A 167 2.93 -6.33 -4.28
C THR A 167 4.37 -6.60 -4.70
N THR A 168 5.24 -6.85 -3.71
CA THR A 168 6.55 -7.41 -4.00
C THR A 168 6.32 -8.85 -4.44
N THR A 169 6.72 -9.11 -5.69
CA THR A 169 6.59 -10.37 -6.43
C THR A 169 5.26 -10.48 -7.16
N ALA A 170 5.28 -10.05 -8.43
CA ALA A 170 4.49 -10.72 -9.45
C ALA A 170 4.60 -12.23 -9.20
N ALA A 171 3.46 -12.93 -9.09
CA ALA A 171 3.49 -14.38 -9.12
C ALA A 171 4.36 -14.80 -10.31
N PRO A 172 5.35 -15.69 -10.15
CA PRO A 172 6.02 -16.25 -11.31
C PRO A 172 4.93 -16.79 -12.23
N THR A 173 5.09 -16.53 -13.52
CA THR A 173 4.15 -16.90 -14.59
C THR A 173 4.16 -18.42 -14.83
N THR A 174 4.03 -19.23 -13.79
CA THR A 174 4.29 -20.68 -13.82
C THR A 174 3.25 -21.50 -13.06
N SER A 175 2.07 -20.95 -12.70
CA SER A 175 0.99 -21.82 -12.20
C SER A 175 0.62 -22.81 -13.32
N PRO A 176 0.86 -24.12 -13.16
CA PRO A 176 0.62 -25.09 -14.21
C PRO A 176 -0.87 -25.16 -14.55
N THR A 177 -1.18 -25.41 -15.83
CA THR A 177 -2.57 -25.62 -16.27
C THR A 177 -3.20 -26.80 -15.51
N PRO A 178 -4.53 -26.86 -15.37
CA PRO A 178 -5.21 -27.99 -14.72
C PRO A 178 -4.76 -29.36 -15.23
N GLU A 179 -4.50 -29.51 -16.53
CA GLU A 179 -4.09 -30.75 -17.19
C GLU A 179 -2.69 -31.20 -16.74
N VAL A 180 -1.75 -30.25 -16.67
CA VAL A 180 -0.40 -30.51 -16.16
C VAL A 180 -0.48 -30.97 -14.70
N ARG A 181 -1.28 -30.28 -13.87
CA ARG A 181 -1.45 -30.64 -12.45
C ARG A 181 -2.00 -32.05 -12.26
N LYS A 182 -3.01 -32.42 -13.04
CA LYS A 182 -3.59 -33.78 -13.02
C LYS A 182 -2.56 -34.83 -13.37
N THR A 183 -1.76 -34.58 -14.39
CA THR A 183 -0.67 -35.48 -14.82
C THR A 183 0.38 -35.64 -13.72
N LYS A 184 0.79 -34.55 -13.07
CA LYS A 184 1.74 -34.63 -11.94
C LYS A 184 1.15 -35.38 -10.74
N CYS A 185 -0.14 -35.21 -10.45
CA CYS A 185 -0.82 -35.99 -9.41
C CYS A 185 -0.85 -37.48 -9.73
N SER A 186 -1.14 -37.88 -10.97
CA SER A 186 -1.14 -39.29 -11.34
C SER A 186 0.26 -39.92 -11.30
N GLU A 187 1.28 -39.20 -11.75
CA GLU A 187 2.69 -39.60 -11.64
C GLU A 187 3.12 -39.77 -10.17
N ALA A 188 2.78 -38.82 -9.31
CA ALA A 188 3.10 -38.87 -7.89
C ALA A 188 2.38 -40.03 -7.17
N ALA A 189 1.13 -40.30 -7.52
CA ALA A 189 0.39 -41.45 -6.99
C ALA A 189 1.04 -42.78 -7.41
N ALA A 190 1.44 -42.90 -8.67
CA ALA A 190 2.14 -44.08 -9.18
C ALA A 190 3.52 -44.27 -8.54
N ALA A 191 4.27 -43.19 -8.32
CA ALA A 191 5.60 -43.24 -7.72
C ALA A 191 5.57 -43.57 -6.22
N SER A 192 4.58 -43.04 -5.48
CA SER A 192 4.43 -43.28 -4.04
C SER A 192 3.67 -44.58 -3.72
N GLY A 193 2.90 -45.12 -4.66
CA GLY A 193 2.01 -46.25 -4.42
C GLY A 193 0.87 -45.93 -3.45
N THR A 194 0.55 -44.65 -3.24
CA THR A 194 -0.49 -44.24 -2.30
C THR A 194 -1.87 -44.71 -2.77
N THR A 195 -2.67 -45.24 -1.83
CA THR A 195 -4.09 -45.56 -2.04
C THR A 195 -5.00 -44.55 -1.36
N ALA A 196 -4.44 -43.44 -0.86
CA ALA A 196 -5.21 -42.40 -0.18
C ALA A 196 -6.12 -41.67 -1.17
N LYS A 197 -7.34 -41.35 -0.74
CA LYS A 197 -8.32 -40.60 -1.55
C LYS A 197 -7.80 -39.20 -1.90
N PHE A 198 -7.01 -38.61 -1.02
CA PHE A 198 -6.31 -37.36 -1.27
C PHE A 198 -4.89 -37.43 -0.70
N PHE A 199 -3.99 -36.64 -1.26
CA PHE A 199 -2.63 -36.46 -0.76
C PHE A 199 -2.05 -35.13 -1.23
N TYR A 200 -0.96 -34.74 -0.59
CA TYR A 200 -0.14 -33.62 -1.03
C TYR A 200 1.16 -34.14 -1.64
N THR A 201 1.62 -33.50 -2.70
CA THR A 201 2.89 -33.85 -3.34
C THR A 201 3.61 -32.60 -3.79
N ARG A 202 4.94 -32.64 -3.80
CA ARG A 202 5.75 -31.54 -4.31
C ARG A 202 5.48 -31.32 -5.80
N TYR A 203 5.48 -30.05 -6.22
CA TYR A 203 5.50 -29.72 -7.64
C TYR A 203 6.95 -29.74 -8.13
N MET A 204 7.35 -30.84 -8.78
CA MET A 204 8.76 -31.08 -9.14
C MET A 204 9.33 -30.08 -10.14
N ASP A 205 8.49 -29.42 -10.94
CA ASP A 205 8.95 -28.40 -11.90
C ASP A 205 9.21 -27.05 -11.20
N ASP A 206 8.89 -26.91 -9.90
CA ASP A 206 9.37 -25.80 -9.06
C ASP A 206 10.74 -26.14 -8.45
N ALA A 207 11.77 -25.53 -9.03
CA ALA A 207 13.15 -25.61 -8.57
C ALA A 207 13.38 -24.94 -7.19
N THR A 208 12.46 -24.10 -6.72
CA THR A 208 12.56 -23.46 -5.41
C THR A 208 11.99 -24.30 -4.27
N CYS A 209 11.20 -25.34 -4.60
CA CYS A 209 10.52 -26.27 -3.69
C CYS A 209 9.59 -25.59 -2.70
N ARG A 210 9.03 -24.47 -3.12
CA ARG A 210 8.08 -23.68 -2.34
C ARG A 210 6.66 -23.97 -2.79
N SER A 211 6.47 -24.72 -3.87
CA SER A 211 5.17 -25.06 -4.41
C SER A 211 4.86 -26.56 -4.33
N TYR A 212 3.58 -26.86 -4.15
CA TYR A 212 3.08 -28.22 -4.01
C TYR A 212 1.67 -28.32 -4.58
N LEU A 213 1.21 -29.57 -4.76
CA LEU A 213 -0.11 -29.90 -5.27
C LEU A 213 -0.90 -30.61 -4.18
N TYR A 214 -2.16 -30.23 -4.06
CA TYR A 214 -3.20 -31.08 -3.50
C TYR A 214 -3.79 -31.91 -4.62
N CYS A 215 -3.88 -33.22 -4.41
CA CYS A 215 -4.41 -34.18 -5.35
C CYS A 215 -5.53 -34.96 -4.67
N GLU A 216 -6.74 -34.91 -5.20
CA GLU A 216 -7.88 -35.72 -4.73
C GLU A 216 -8.47 -36.54 -5.87
N LEU A 217 -8.63 -37.84 -5.64
CA LEU A 217 -9.22 -38.74 -6.61
C LEU A 217 -10.74 -38.52 -6.67
N ALA A 218 -11.22 -38.02 -7.80
CA ALA A 218 -12.62 -37.75 -8.09
C ALA A 218 -13.08 -38.65 -9.26
N GLY A 219 -13.58 -39.84 -8.93
CA GLY A 219 -13.89 -40.88 -9.93
C GLY A 219 -12.60 -41.50 -10.47
N ASN A 220 -12.33 -41.33 -11.78
CA ASN A 220 -11.15 -41.85 -12.46
C ASN A 220 -10.10 -40.76 -12.76
N ASP A 221 -10.28 -39.54 -12.25
CA ASP A 221 -9.40 -38.40 -12.50
C ASP A 221 -9.08 -37.64 -11.20
N TYR A 222 -8.12 -36.72 -11.24
CA TYR A 222 -7.72 -35.91 -10.09
C TYR A 222 -8.35 -34.51 -10.11
N ALA A 223 -8.96 -34.11 -9.00
CA ALA A 223 -9.16 -32.71 -8.67
C ALA A 223 -7.87 -32.15 -8.06
N THR A 224 -7.40 -31.01 -8.55
CA THR A 224 -6.08 -30.49 -8.18
C THR A 224 -6.08 -29.02 -7.76
N VAL A 225 -5.27 -28.69 -6.76
CA VAL A 225 -5.03 -27.32 -6.33
C VAL A 225 -3.52 -27.09 -6.26
N PHE A 226 -3.06 -26.01 -6.88
CA PHE A 226 -1.66 -25.58 -6.80
C PHE A 226 -1.50 -24.62 -5.65
N LEU A 227 -0.57 -24.93 -4.75
CA LEU A 227 -0.38 -24.28 -3.47
C LEU A 227 1.09 -23.88 -3.32
N SER A 228 1.35 -22.95 -2.40
CA SER A 228 2.70 -22.50 -2.09
C SER A 228 2.89 -22.34 -0.58
N CYS A 229 4.06 -22.75 -0.09
CA CYS A 229 4.49 -22.63 1.29
C CYS A 229 4.76 -21.17 1.66
N LYS A 230 4.42 -20.80 2.90
CA LYS A 230 4.50 -19.43 3.41
C LYS A 230 5.47 -19.36 4.59
N LEU A 231 6.06 -18.18 4.82
CA LEU A 231 6.89 -17.95 5.99
C LEU A 231 6.15 -18.31 7.30
N PRO A 232 6.83 -18.89 8.30
CA PRO A 232 8.28 -19.18 8.34
C PRO A 232 8.69 -20.50 7.68
N LYS A 233 7.73 -21.39 7.35
CA LYS A 233 7.99 -22.72 6.80
C LYS A 233 7.82 -22.71 5.27
N ILE A 234 8.92 -22.44 4.57
CA ILE A 234 8.88 -22.07 3.15
C ILE A 234 9.10 -23.22 2.17
N TYR A 235 9.47 -24.42 2.61
CA TYR A 235 9.75 -25.57 1.74
C TYR A 235 8.71 -26.67 1.93
N PHE A 236 8.26 -27.32 0.87
CA PHE A 236 7.33 -28.45 0.99
C PHE A 236 8.08 -29.78 1.12
N ASP A 237 7.76 -30.57 2.16
CA ASP A 237 8.29 -31.92 2.37
C ASP A 237 7.22 -32.97 2.01
N SER A 238 7.50 -33.80 1.01
CA SER A 238 6.54 -34.79 0.49
C SER A 238 6.37 -36.00 1.41
N ASN A 239 7.33 -36.27 2.31
CA ASN A 239 7.27 -37.40 3.25
C ASN A 239 6.33 -37.10 4.41
N VAL A 240 6.30 -35.83 4.84
CA VAL A 240 5.42 -35.36 5.92
C VAL A 240 4.10 -34.83 5.35
N GLY A 241 4.11 -34.36 4.09
CA GLY A 241 2.94 -33.78 3.44
C GLY A 241 2.66 -32.34 3.87
N GLU A 242 3.66 -31.64 4.40
CA GLU A 242 3.52 -30.30 4.98
C GLU A 242 4.69 -29.37 4.61
N CYS A 243 4.49 -28.08 4.82
CA CYS A 243 5.56 -27.10 4.70
C CYS A 243 6.48 -27.12 5.94
N VAL A 244 7.78 -27.08 5.71
CA VAL A 244 8.89 -27.09 6.68
C VAL A 244 9.82 -25.89 6.49
N ASP A 245 10.60 -25.54 7.52
CA ASP A 245 11.58 -24.45 7.50
C ASP A 245 12.93 -24.85 6.91
N THR A 246 13.26 -26.14 6.95
CA THR A 246 14.51 -26.72 6.45
C THR A 246 14.29 -27.31 5.06
N LYS A 247 15.15 -26.96 4.09
CA LYS A 247 15.06 -27.46 2.71
C LYS A 247 15.16 -29.00 2.68
N PRO A 248 14.15 -29.74 2.20
CA PRO A 248 14.20 -31.20 2.14
C PRO A 248 15.29 -31.72 1.20
N ALA A 249 15.86 -32.90 1.50
CA ALA A 249 16.94 -33.49 0.69
C ALA A 249 16.50 -33.86 -0.75
N GLU A 250 15.22 -34.16 -0.94
CA GLU A 250 14.57 -34.42 -2.23
C GLU A 250 14.45 -33.18 -3.13
N CYS A 251 14.77 -32.00 -2.59
CA CYS A 251 14.78 -30.73 -3.29
C CYS A 251 16.21 -30.37 -3.76
N THR A 252 16.60 -30.90 -4.93
CA THR A 252 17.85 -30.54 -5.62
C THR A 252 17.68 -29.30 -6.48
#